data_AF-A0A7Y8J1H6-F1
#
_entry.id   AF-A0A7Y8J1H6-F1
#
_cell.length_a   1.000
_cell.length_b   1.000
_cell.length_c   1.000
_cell.angle_alpha   90.00
_cell.angle_beta   90.00
_cell.angle_gamma   90.00
#
_symmetry.space_group_name_H-M   'P 1'
#
loop_
_entity.id
_entity.type
_entity.pdbx_description
1 polymer ?
#
loop_
_entity_poly.entity_id
_entity_poly.type
_entity_poly.pdbx_seq_one_letter_code
_entity_poly.pdbx_strand_id
1 'polypeptide(L)'
;MITLALLGLLLLPFLAVGGGMAYFSRVRRRSIVRWTAILYLSSAVALIFGAGPYLAAWTIVHSGTRPPDRSLKDNPGRYGIAYEDIVFSAQDGLKLSGWFVPPAGRNAFLVGTHGLFRNRVELLERTVPVMRAGYGVLLYDT
;
A
#
# COMPACT_ATOMS: atom_id res chain seq x y z
N MET A 1 -16.20 14.67 4.46
CA MET A 1 -15.74 15.44 5.64
C MET A 1 -14.23 15.73 5.56
N ILE A 2 -13.35 14.72 5.52
CA ILE A 2 -11.88 14.91 5.54
C ILE A 2 -11.35 15.71 4.34
N THR A 3 -11.80 15.41 3.11
CA THR A 3 -11.36 16.13 1.90
C THR A 3 -11.70 17.61 1.95
N LEU A 4 -12.87 17.98 2.47
CA LEU A 4 -13.30 19.37 2.61
C LEU A 4 -12.45 20.09 3.67
N ALA A 5 -12.10 19.43 4.77
CA ALA A 5 -11.21 19.99 5.79
C ALA A 5 -9.79 20.23 5.24
N LEU A 6 -9.25 19.29 4.46
CA LEU A 6 -7.93 19.43 3.83
C LEU A 6 -7.90 20.55 2.77
N LEU A 7 -8.94 20.66 1.95
CA LEU A 7 -9.07 21.78 1.00
C LEU A 7 -9.23 23.13 1.73
N GLY A 8 -9.97 23.16 2.84
CA GLY A 8 -10.09 24.34 3.70
C GLY A 8 -8.73 24.76 4.28
N LEU A 9 -7.95 23.81 4.80
CA LEU A 9 -6.59 24.08 5.29
C LEU A 9 -5.66 24.57 4.16
N LEU A 10 -5.73 23.95 2.98
CA LEU A 10 -4.97 24.37 1.81
C LEU A 10 -5.33 25.80 1.36
N LEU A 11 -6.58 26.23 1.54
CA LEU A 11 -7.09 27.55 1.16
C LEU A 11 -6.58 28.67 2.08
N LEU A 12 -6.30 28.39 3.36
CA LEU A 12 -5.89 29.38 4.37
C LEU A 12 -4.71 30.27 3.93
N PRO A 13 -3.57 29.77 3.40
CA PRO A 13 -2.47 30.63 2.96
C PRO A 13 -2.87 31.55 1.81
N PHE A 14 -3.72 31.09 0.89
CA PHE A 14 -4.21 31.91 -0.22
C PHE A 14 -5.15 33.01 0.26
N LEU A 15 -6.00 32.74 1.26
CA LEU A 15 -6.85 33.75 1.89
C LEU A 15 -6.03 34.76 2.69
N ALA A 16 -5.04 34.31 3.46
CA ALA A 16 -4.21 35.19 4.27
C ALA A 16 -3.36 36.14 3.40
N VAL A 17 -2.64 35.59 2.41
CA VAL A 17 -1.74 36.37 1.55
C VAL A 17 -2.52 37.11 0.47
N GLY A 18 -3.32 36.39 -0.32
CA GLY A 18 -4.08 36.98 -1.42
C GLY A 18 -5.20 37.90 -0.94
N GLY A 19 -5.93 37.51 0.11
CA GLY A 19 -6.95 38.34 0.74
C GLY A 19 -6.37 39.55 1.45
N GLY A 20 -5.25 39.40 2.17
CA GLY A 20 -4.52 40.50 2.77
C GLY A 20 -4.05 41.53 1.73
N MET A 21 -3.38 41.08 0.67
CA MET A 21 -2.93 41.97 -0.42
C MET A 21 -4.09 42.64 -1.16
N ALA A 22 -5.20 41.92 -1.37
CA ALA A 22 -6.41 42.45 -1.99
C ALA A 22 -7.11 43.52 -1.13
N TYR A 23 -7.02 43.42 0.20
CA TYR A 23 -7.56 44.40 1.14
C TYR A 23 -6.82 45.74 1.06
N PHE A 24 -5.49 45.71 0.97
CA PHE A 24 -4.66 46.93 0.91
C PHE A 24 -4.59 47.59 -0.48
N SER A 25 -4.88 46.87 -1.56
CA SER A 25 -4.69 47.39 -2.93
C SER A 25 -6.00 47.61 -3.71
N ARG A 26 -6.67 48.75 -3.50
CA ARG A 26 -7.95 49.08 -4.17
C ARG A 26 -7.89 49.02 -5.70
N VAL A 27 -6.77 49.40 -6.32
CA VAL A 27 -6.61 49.46 -7.79
C VAL A 27 -6.35 48.08 -8.41
N ARG A 28 -5.69 47.16 -7.69
CA ARG A 28 -5.30 45.83 -8.20
C ARG A 28 -6.11 44.68 -7.61
N ARG A 29 -7.04 44.95 -6.69
CA ARG A 29 -7.87 43.98 -5.96
C ARG A 29 -8.42 42.87 -6.84
N ARG A 30 -9.04 43.20 -7.98
CA ARG A 30 -9.64 42.21 -8.91
C ARG A 30 -8.60 41.25 -9.48
N SER A 31 -7.42 41.76 -9.85
CA SER A 31 -6.33 40.95 -10.39
C SER A 31 -5.74 40.03 -9.31
N ILE A 32 -5.54 40.55 -8.10
CA ILE A 32 -5.01 39.78 -6.96
C ILE A 32 -5.96 38.65 -6.58
N VAL A 33 -7.27 38.93 -6.45
CA VAL A 33 -8.27 37.89 -6.15
C VAL A 33 -8.29 36.84 -7.25
N ARG A 34 -8.27 37.25 -8.53
CA ARG A 34 -8.25 36.31 -9.66
C ARG A 34 -7.03 35.40 -9.64
N TRP A 35 -5.84 35.95 -9.48
CA TRP A 35 -4.61 35.15 -9.46
C TRP A 35 -4.52 34.26 -8.22
N THR A 36 -4.96 34.74 -7.06
CA THR A 36 -5.06 33.94 -5.83
C THR A 36 -6.00 32.75 -6.02
N ALA A 37 -7.18 32.99 -6.62
CA ALA A 37 -8.14 31.92 -6.90
C ALA A 37 -7.60 30.91 -7.92
N ILE A 38 -6.94 31.38 -8.99
CA ILE A 38 -6.30 30.50 -9.98
C ILE A 38 -5.22 29.65 -9.31
N LEU A 39 -4.32 30.25 -8.52
CA LEU A 39 -3.26 29.52 -7.83
C LEU A 39 -3.82 28.48 -6.86
N TYR A 40 -4.83 28.85 -6.06
CA TYR A 40 -5.50 27.90 -5.16
C TYR A 40 -6.11 26.72 -5.94
N LEU A 41 -6.86 26.99 -7.01
CA LEU A 41 -7.50 25.94 -7.82
C LEU A 41 -6.46 25.05 -8.48
N SER A 42 -5.38 25.62 -9.05
CA SER A 42 -4.28 24.86 -9.62
C SER A 42 -3.58 23.98 -8.59
N SER A 43 -3.30 24.50 -7.38
CA SER A 43 -2.73 23.72 -6.29
C SER A 43 -3.65 22.61 -5.81
N ALA A 44 -4.96 22.89 -5.69
CA ALA A 44 -5.95 21.88 -5.32
C ALA A 44 -6.01 20.76 -6.36
N VAL A 45 -6.02 21.07 -7.65
CA VAL A 45 -5.97 20.09 -8.74
C VAL A 45 -4.68 19.27 -8.68
N ALA A 46 -3.51 19.92 -8.53
CA ALA A 46 -2.23 19.23 -8.43
C ALA A 46 -2.14 18.28 -7.22
N LEU A 47 -2.74 18.67 -6.09
CA LEU A 47 -2.83 17.81 -4.91
C LEU A 47 -3.80 16.64 -5.11
N ILE A 48 -4.98 16.89 -5.66
CA ILE A 48 -6.01 15.84 -5.84
C ILE A 48 -5.59 14.81 -6.89
N PHE A 49 -4.96 15.24 -7.99
CA PHE A 49 -4.64 14.38 -9.13
C PHE A 49 -3.16 14.00 -9.24
N GLY A 50 -2.27 14.66 -8.49
CA GLY A 50 -0.83 14.38 -8.51
C GLY A 50 -0.34 13.87 -7.15
N ALA A 51 0.01 14.80 -6.26
CA ALA A 51 0.71 14.46 -5.02
C ALA A 51 -0.13 13.59 -4.07
N GLY A 52 -1.44 13.81 -3.98
CA GLY A 52 -2.34 13.06 -3.10
C GLY A 52 -2.39 11.57 -3.44
N PRO A 53 -2.76 11.17 -4.67
CA PRO A 53 -2.75 9.77 -5.09
C PRO A 53 -1.36 9.13 -4.98
N TYR A 54 -0.30 9.87 -5.31
CA TYR A 54 1.07 9.39 -5.16
C TYR A 54 1.42 9.08 -3.69
N LEU A 55 1.15 10.01 -2.77
CA LEU A 55 1.40 9.81 -1.35
C LEU A 55 0.52 8.70 -0.78
N ALA A 56 -0.74 8.61 -1.19
CA ALA A 56 -1.62 7.51 -0.80
C ALA A 56 -1.06 6.16 -1.26
N ALA A 57 -0.66 6.03 -2.53
CA ALA A 57 -0.04 4.82 -3.06
C ALA A 57 1.27 4.49 -2.33
N TRP A 58 2.13 5.49 -2.10
CA TRP A 58 3.38 5.32 -1.37
C TRP A 58 3.13 4.78 0.06
N THR A 59 2.20 5.38 0.79
CA THR A 59 1.86 4.92 2.16
C THR A 59 1.28 3.51 2.16
N ILE A 60 0.44 3.17 1.19
CA ILE A 60 -0.13 1.82 1.06
C ILE A 60 0.99 0.81 0.79
N VAL A 61 1.84 1.04 -0.21
CA VAL A 61 2.90 0.09 -0.59
C VAL A 61 3.94 -0.10 0.52
N HIS A 62 4.19 0.90 1.37
CA HIS A 62 5.22 0.84 2.42
C HIS A 62 4.69 0.48 3.82
N SER A 63 3.39 0.21 4.00
CA SER A 63 2.81 -0.04 5.33
C SER A 63 2.99 -1.47 5.85
N GLY A 64 3.51 -2.38 5.01
CA GLY A 64 3.86 -3.76 5.39
C GLY A 64 2.67 -4.58 5.89
N THR A 65 2.93 -5.69 6.56
CA THR A 65 1.89 -6.56 7.15
C THR A 65 1.13 -5.81 8.26
N ARG A 66 -0.20 -5.93 8.33
CA ARG A 66 -1.02 -5.29 9.36
C ARG A 66 -0.82 -5.92 10.74
N PRO A 67 -1.01 -5.17 11.85
CA PRO A 67 -0.68 -5.66 13.19
C PRO A 67 -1.33 -7.01 13.58
N PRO A 68 -2.62 -7.27 13.29
CA PRO A 68 -3.22 -8.58 13.58
C PRO A 68 -2.50 -9.76 12.91
N ASP A 69 -2.05 -9.57 11.66
CA ASP A 69 -1.45 -10.62 10.85
C ASP A 69 -0.03 -10.97 11.28
N ARG A 70 0.73 -9.99 11.77
CA ARG A 70 2.08 -10.20 12.31
C ARG A 70 2.11 -11.20 13.46
N SER A 71 0.97 -11.39 14.14
CA SER A 71 0.84 -12.29 15.28
C SER A 71 0.40 -13.72 14.92
N LEU A 72 0.10 -13.98 13.64
CA LEU A 72 -0.29 -15.31 13.18
C LEU A 72 0.89 -16.28 13.31
N LYS A 73 0.67 -17.41 13.98
CA LYS A 73 1.70 -18.43 14.28
C LYS A 73 1.43 -19.77 13.58
N ASP A 74 0.59 -19.78 12.56
CA ASP A 74 0.30 -21.01 11.82
C ASP A 74 1.45 -21.40 10.90
N ASN A 75 1.52 -22.66 10.49
CA ASN A 75 2.49 -23.20 9.54
C ASN A 75 2.02 -24.58 9.01
N PRO A 76 2.60 -25.10 7.91
CA PRO A 76 2.17 -26.38 7.35
C PRO A 76 2.25 -27.57 8.33
N GLY A 77 3.20 -27.52 9.28
CA GLY A 77 3.36 -28.53 10.31
C GLY A 77 2.11 -28.74 11.18
N ARG A 78 1.33 -27.68 11.45
CA ARG A 78 0.05 -27.80 12.16
C ARG A 78 -1.01 -28.63 11.44
N TYR A 79 -0.85 -28.81 10.12
CA TYR A 79 -1.71 -29.63 9.28
C TYR A 79 -1.15 -31.03 8.99
N GLY A 80 -0.03 -31.39 9.64
CA GLY A 80 0.68 -32.66 9.43
C GLY A 80 1.47 -32.70 8.12
N ILE A 81 1.83 -31.54 7.57
CA ILE A 81 2.54 -31.42 6.28
C ILE A 81 4.00 -31.13 6.56
N ALA A 82 4.90 -31.97 6.03
CA ALA A 82 6.33 -31.69 6.04
C ALA A 82 6.65 -30.53 5.08
N TYR A 83 7.47 -29.60 5.54
CA TYR A 83 7.83 -28.41 4.79
C TYR A 83 9.25 -27.96 5.17
N GLU A 84 9.85 -27.14 4.31
CA GLU A 84 11.12 -26.48 4.52
C GLU A 84 10.88 -24.98 4.74
N ASP A 85 11.41 -24.43 5.84
CA ASP A 85 11.55 -22.99 6.02
C ASP A 85 12.72 -22.51 5.16
N ILE A 86 12.43 -21.74 4.11
CA ILE A 86 13.42 -21.27 3.15
C ILE A 86 13.56 -19.75 3.17
N VAL A 87 14.77 -19.28 2.84
CA VAL A 87 15.06 -17.86 2.60
C VAL A 87 15.76 -17.75 1.26
N PHE A 88 15.29 -16.85 0.42
CA PHE A 88 15.84 -16.60 -0.92
C PHE A 88 15.82 -15.12 -1.23
N SER A 89 16.60 -14.70 -2.22
CA SER A 89 16.65 -13.30 -2.66
C SER A 89 15.90 -13.14 -3.97
N ALA A 90 15.08 -12.10 -4.08
CA ALA A 90 14.54 -11.65 -5.35
C ALA A 90 15.65 -11.01 -6.20
N GLN A 91 15.36 -10.74 -7.47
CA GLN A 91 16.32 -10.20 -8.44
C GLN A 91 16.88 -8.83 -8.03
N ASP A 92 16.10 -8.05 -7.29
CA ASP A 92 16.47 -6.73 -6.74
C ASP A 92 17.24 -6.83 -5.40
N GLY A 93 17.52 -8.04 -4.92
CA GLY A 93 18.20 -8.29 -3.65
C GLY A 93 17.29 -8.29 -2.42
N LEU A 94 15.97 -8.12 -2.58
CA LEU A 94 15.03 -8.25 -1.48
C LEU A 94 15.06 -9.68 -0.92
N LYS A 95 15.32 -9.81 0.38
CA LYS A 95 15.25 -11.11 1.06
C LYS A 95 13.80 -11.47 1.33
N LEU A 96 13.41 -12.66 0.89
CA LEU A 96 12.10 -13.25 1.08
C LEU A 96 12.24 -14.50 1.94
N SER A 97 11.24 -14.77 2.75
CA SER A 97 11.12 -16.00 3.53
C SER A 97 9.88 -16.78 3.07
N GLY A 98 9.87 -18.10 3.25
CA GLY A 98 8.71 -18.89 2.85
C GLY A 98 8.72 -20.32 3.35
N TRP A 99 7.57 -20.97 3.18
CA TRP A 99 7.40 -22.39 3.36
C TRP A 99 7.39 -23.08 2.01
N PHE A 100 8.33 -23.97 1.81
CA PHE A 100 8.44 -24.81 0.64
C PHE A 100 8.00 -26.24 0.97
N VAL A 101 6.99 -26.72 0.27
CA VAL A 101 6.53 -28.10 0.31
C VAL A 101 6.93 -28.75 -1.01
N PRO A 102 7.85 -29.71 -1.02
CA PRO A 102 8.22 -30.41 -2.25
C PRO A 102 7.06 -31.28 -2.75
N PRO A 103 6.91 -31.48 -4.06
CA PRO A 103 5.87 -32.31 -4.63
C PRO A 103 6.14 -33.77 -4.31
N ALA A 104 5.06 -34.50 -4.03
CA ALA A 104 5.08 -35.94 -3.77
C ALA A 104 4.23 -36.65 -4.84
N GLY A 105 4.88 -37.12 -5.91
CA GLY A 105 4.22 -37.87 -6.99
C GLY A 105 3.47 -37.01 -8.02
N ARG A 106 3.63 -35.68 -7.98
CA ARG A 106 3.12 -34.75 -9.00
C ARG A 106 4.26 -33.90 -9.58
N ASN A 107 4.15 -33.49 -10.84
CA ASN A 107 5.13 -32.64 -11.52
C ASN A 107 4.61 -31.20 -11.70
N ALA A 108 4.00 -30.64 -10.65
CA ALA A 108 3.48 -29.27 -10.69
C ALA A 108 3.59 -28.60 -9.32
N PHE A 109 3.75 -27.27 -9.37
CA PHE A 109 3.92 -26.42 -8.22
C PHE A 109 2.92 -25.27 -8.22
N LEU A 110 2.45 -24.91 -7.02
CA LEU A 110 1.70 -23.70 -6.78
C LEU A 110 2.57 -22.71 -6.01
N VAL A 111 2.68 -21.48 -6.52
CA VAL A 111 3.32 -20.37 -5.82
C VAL A 111 2.23 -19.42 -5.34
N GLY A 112 2.15 -19.22 -4.04
CA GLY A 112 1.14 -18.40 -3.39
C GLY A 112 1.71 -17.08 -2.90
N THR A 113 1.16 -15.97 -3.38
CA THR A 113 1.45 -14.60 -2.91
C THR A 113 0.26 -14.06 -2.14
N HIS A 114 0.49 -13.62 -0.91
CA HIS A 114 -0.56 -13.06 -0.05
C HIS A 114 -1.06 -11.69 -0.55
N GLY A 115 -2.22 -11.27 -0.02
CA GLY A 115 -2.80 -9.95 -0.32
C GLY A 115 -2.07 -8.79 0.37
N LEU A 116 -2.50 -7.58 0.03
CA LEU A 116 -2.02 -6.34 0.64
C LEU A 116 -2.20 -6.38 2.17
N PHE A 117 -1.13 -6.03 2.89
CA PHE A 117 -1.05 -6.04 4.36
C PHE A 117 -1.15 -7.41 5.03
N ARG A 118 -1.09 -8.51 4.27
CA ARG A 118 -1.17 -9.87 4.82
C ARG A 118 0.23 -10.50 4.89
N ASN A 119 0.29 -11.81 5.13
CA ASN A 119 1.51 -12.62 5.11
C ASN A 119 1.19 -14.04 4.60
N ARG A 120 2.20 -14.91 4.48
CA ARG A 120 2.07 -16.26 3.89
C ARG A 120 1.00 -17.15 4.55
N VAL A 121 0.62 -16.87 5.80
CA VAL A 121 -0.42 -17.62 6.53
C VAL A 121 -1.79 -17.51 5.83
N GLU A 122 -2.08 -16.40 5.15
CA GLU A 122 -3.38 -16.17 4.49
C GLU A 122 -3.76 -17.29 3.51
N LEU A 123 -2.77 -17.86 2.83
CA LEU A 123 -2.97 -18.89 1.82
C LEU A 123 -2.80 -20.30 2.34
N LEU A 124 -2.36 -20.47 3.59
CA LEU A 124 -1.99 -21.76 4.15
C LEU A 124 -3.13 -22.77 4.09
N GLU A 125 -4.25 -22.46 4.74
CA GLU A 125 -5.40 -23.36 4.80
C GLU A 125 -5.96 -23.68 3.40
N ARG A 126 -5.95 -22.70 2.49
CA ARG A 126 -6.43 -22.86 1.10
C ARG A 126 -5.55 -23.79 0.27
N THR A 127 -4.27 -23.93 0.63
CA THR A 127 -3.30 -24.74 -0.12
C THR A 127 -3.04 -26.11 0.52
N VAL A 128 -3.53 -26.36 1.73
CA VAL A 128 -3.48 -27.69 2.39
C VAL A 128 -4.03 -28.82 1.50
N PRO A 129 -5.20 -28.70 0.83
CA PRO A 129 -5.70 -29.76 -0.06
C PRO A 129 -4.76 -30.02 -1.24
N VAL A 130 -4.11 -28.97 -1.76
CA VAL A 130 -3.16 -29.05 -2.88
C VAL A 130 -1.89 -29.81 -2.44
N MET A 131 -1.35 -29.47 -1.27
CA MET A 131 -0.21 -30.18 -0.67
C MET A 131 -0.54 -31.66 -0.42
N ARG A 132 -1.72 -31.95 0.14
CA ARG A 132 -2.19 -33.33 0.40
C ARG A 132 -2.41 -34.14 -0.88
N ALA A 133 -2.73 -33.49 -1.99
CA ALA A 133 -2.83 -34.14 -3.30
C ALA A 133 -1.47 -34.42 -3.97
N GLY A 134 -0.36 -34.06 -3.30
CA GLY A 134 1.01 -34.34 -3.73
C GLY A 134 1.63 -33.26 -4.60
N TYR A 135 0.97 -32.10 -4.77
CA TYR A 135 1.55 -30.96 -5.48
C TYR A 135 2.54 -30.22 -4.60
N GLY A 136 3.58 -29.67 -5.22
CA GLY A 136 4.51 -28.80 -4.51
C GLY A 136 3.88 -27.43 -4.26
N VAL A 137 4.22 -26.79 -3.14
CA VAL A 137 3.70 -25.46 -2.81
C VAL A 137 4.80 -24.58 -2.24
N LEU A 138 4.85 -23.32 -2.70
CA LEU A 138 5.65 -22.26 -2.09
C LEU A 138 4.73 -21.14 -1.61
N LEU A 139 4.69 -20.91 -0.30
CA LEU A 139 4.05 -19.73 0.29
C LEU A 139 5.14 -18.82 0.85
N TYR A 140 5.24 -17.59 0.36
CA TYR A 140 6.33 -16.69 0.73
C TYR A 140 5.82 -15.30 1.10
N ASP A 141 6.63 -14.57 1.85
CA ASP A 141 6.46 -13.17 2.21
C ASP A 141 7.84 -12.52 2.52
N THR A 142 7.82 -11.28 3.02
CA THR A 142 9.01 -10.51 3.42
C THR A 142 9.32 -10.69 4.89
#